data_AF-A0A935R969-F1
#
_entry.id   AF-A0A935R969-F1
#
_cell.length_a   1.000
_cell.length_b   1.000
_cell.length_c   1.000
_cell.angle_alpha   90.00
_cell.angle_beta   90.00
_cell.angle_gamma   90.00
#
_symmetry.space_group_name_H-M   'P 1'
#
loop_
_entity.id
_entity.type
_entity.pdbx_description
1 polymer ?
#
loop_
_entity_poly.entity_id
_entity_poly.type
_entity_poly.pdbx_seq_one_letter_code
_entity_poly.pdbx_strand_id
1 'polypeptide(L)'
;MRGRDGHLRHEGKAASAIFHVGHMMVDSALYQAQRLADADTSAFETSTFRAANTGGGKRYGVVTLHRPSNVDSAGMMARIGGALTEIAAELPLIFPVHPRTRGNLEKCGIDLGPACPLARKRFLLVIAANAAIHRRRTGLPRSRQ
;
A
#
# COMPACT_ATOMS: atom_id res chain seq x y z
N MET A 1 -20.07 -6.83 11.91
CA MET A 1 -18.71 -7.36 12.12
C MET A 1 -18.73 -8.36 13.30
N ARG A 2 -19.36 -9.52 13.12
CA ARG A 2 -19.46 -10.63 14.08
C ARG A 2 -18.83 -11.86 13.42
N GLY A 3 -17.91 -12.57 14.08
CA GLY A 3 -17.29 -13.80 13.52
C GLY A 3 -15.78 -14.00 13.74
N ARG A 4 -15.08 -13.12 14.47
CA ARG A 4 -13.64 -13.30 14.76
C ARG A 4 -13.31 -13.86 16.14
N ASP A 5 -14.30 -13.93 17.04
CA ASP A 5 -14.18 -14.54 18.36
C ASP A 5 -13.95 -16.06 18.30
N GLY A 6 -14.38 -16.71 17.21
CA GLY A 6 -14.20 -18.15 16.99
C GLY A 6 -12.74 -18.62 17.07
N HIS A 7 -11.78 -17.86 16.53
CA HIS A 7 -10.36 -18.21 16.60
C HIS A 7 -9.85 -18.19 18.05
N LEU A 8 -10.13 -17.13 18.79
CA LEU A 8 -9.69 -16.99 20.19
C LEU A 8 -10.37 -18.02 21.10
N ARG A 9 -11.64 -18.34 20.85
CA ARG A 9 -12.35 -19.39 21.57
C ARG A 9 -11.77 -20.78 21.25
N HIS A 10 -11.36 -21.02 20.01
CA HIS A 10 -10.66 -22.24 19.62
C HIS A 10 -9.28 -22.36 20.30
N GLU A 11 -8.59 -21.25 20.52
CA GLU A 11 -7.38 -21.16 21.34
C GLU A 11 -7.64 -21.25 22.87
N GLY A 12 -8.90 -21.49 23.29
CA GLY A 12 -9.28 -21.68 24.69
C GLY A 12 -9.47 -20.40 25.49
N LYS A 13 -9.59 -19.22 24.86
CA LYS A 13 -9.86 -17.96 25.58
C LYS A 13 -11.31 -17.92 26.08
N ALA A 14 -11.47 -17.59 27.36
CA ALA A 14 -12.78 -17.39 27.97
C ALA A 14 -13.53 -16.24 27.29
N ALA A 15 -14.84 -16.39 27.07
CA ALA A 15 -15.66 -15.38 26.41
C ALA A 15 -15.64 -14.03 27.15
N SER A 16 -15.54 -14.05 28.49
CA SER A 16 -15.43 -12.86 29.33
C SER A 16 -14.14 -12.06 29.12
N ALA A 17 -13.12 -12.66 28.50
CA ALA A 17 -11.85 -12.01 28.19
C ALA A 17 -11.76 -11.53 26.71
N ILE A 18 -12.83 -11.66 25.92
CA ILE A 18 -12.86 -11.26 24.51
C ILE A 18 -13.71 -9.99 24.36
N PHE A 19 -13.07 -8.90 23.94
CA PHE A 19 -13.72 -7.60 23.75
C PHE A 19 -13.61 -7.13 22.31
N HIS A 20 -14.72 -6.66 21.76
CA HIS A 20 -14.77 -6.09 20.42
C HIS A 20 -14.55 -4.57 20.49
N VAL A 21 -13.30 -4.15 20.35
CA VAL A 21 -12.89 -2.74 20.46
C VAL A 21 -12.78 -2.00 19.12
N GLY A 22 -13.21 -2.63 18.02
CA GLY A 22 -13.09 -2.08 16.67
C GLY A 22 -11.77 -2.42 15.98
N HIS A 23 -11.38 -1.61 14.99
CA HIS A 23 -10.19 -1.87 14.17
C HIS A 23 -9.32 -0.61 14.07
N MET A 24 -8.31 -0.51 14.93
CA MET A 24 -7.41 0.65 15.02
C MET A 24 -6.80 1.09 13.68
N MET A 25 -6.56 0.15 12.75
CA MET A 25 -6.04 0.52 11.43
C MET A 25 -7.03 1.33 10.58
N VAL A 26 -8.35 1.15 10.77
CA VAL A 26 -9.36 1.95 10.08
C VAL A 26 -9.29 3.39 10.58
N ASP A 27 -9.26 3.55 11.91
CA ASP A 27 -9.17 4.87 12.54
C ASP A 27 -7.87 5.58 12.14
N SER A 28 -6.75 4.84 12.20
CA SER A 28 -5.45 5.34 11.77
C SER A 28 -5.45 5.75 10.29
N ALA A 29 -6.00 4.92 9.40
CA ALA A 29 -6.05 5.21 7.97
C ALA A 29 -6.89 6.46 7.66
N LEU A 30 -8.07 6.59 8.29
CA LEU A 30 -8.94 7.76 8.12
C LEU A 30 -8.27 9.03 8.65
N TYR A 31 -7.64 8.96 9.81
CA TYR A 31 -6.91 10.07 10.40
C TYR A 31 -5.75 10.54 9.49
N GLN A 32 -4.95 9.60 8.96
CA GLN A 32 -3.87 9.96 8.04
C GLN A 32 -4.39 10.50 6.70
N ALA A 33 -5.50 9.95 6.18
CA ALA A 33 -6.11 10.45 4.96
C ALA A 33 -6.62 11.89 5.11
N GLN A 34 -7.19 12.25 6.27
CA GLN A 34 -7.58 13.62 6.58
C GLN A 34 -6.37 14.54 6.61
N ARG A 35 -5.30 14.17 7.33
CA ARG A 35 -4.07 14.96 7.40
C ARG A 35 -3.43 15.20 6.03
N LEU A 36 -3.55 14.23 5.11
CA LEU A 36 -3.02 14.37 3.76
C LEU A 36 -3.88 15.20 2.82
N ALA A 37 -5.17 15.38 3.13
CA ALA A 37 -6.03 16.25 2.34
C ALA A 37 -5.58 17.72 2.45
N ASP A 38 -5.07 18.11 3.62
CA ASP A 38 -4.67 19.48 3.92
C ASP A 38 -3.15 19.72 3.80
N ALA A 39 -2.36 18.67 3.60
CA ALA A 39 -0.91 18.77 3.50
C ALA A 39 -0.45 19.11 2.07
N ASP A 40 0.61 19.93 1.97
CA ASP A 40 1.35 20.05 0.70
C ASP A 40 2.10 18.74 0.41
N THR A 41 1.72 18.08 -0.67
CA THR A 41 2.28 16.80 -1.13
C THR A 41 3.20 16.94 -2.34
N SER A 42 3.46 18.18 -2.78
CA SER A 42 4.30 18.49 -3.95
C SER A 42 5.75 18.02 -3.74
N ALA A 43 6.27 18.17 -2.52
CA ALA A 43 7.63 17.80 -2.14
C ALA A 43 7.87 16.28 -1.98
N PHE A 44 6.87 15.44 -2.26
CA PHE A 44 7.05 13.99 -2.18
C PHE A 44 7.77 13.47 -3.41
N GLU A 45 8.70 12.54 -3.22
CA GLU A 45 9.43 11.87 -4.32
C GLU A 45 8.48 11.20 -5.34
N THR A 46 7.28 10.82 -4.89
CA THR A 46 6.25 10.19 -5.72
C THR A 46 5.34 11.20 -6.45
N SER A 47 5.50 12.51 -6.23
CA SER A 47 4.56 13.53 -6.71
C SER A 47 4.57 13.64 -8.24
N THR A 48 5.75 13.61 -8.84
CA THR A 48 5.97 13.64 -10.30
C THR A 48 5.37 12.42 -10.98
N PHE A 49 5.66 11.22 -10.46
CA PHE A 49 5.10 9.98 -10.96
C PHE A 49 3.57 9.97 -10.87
N ARG A 50 3.00 10.39 -9.74
CA ARG A 50 1.55 10.48 -9.55
C ARG A 50 0.92 11.46 -10.54
N ALA A 51 1.49 12.65 -10.70
CA ALA A 51 0.98 13.67 -11.63
C ALA A 51 0.95 13.14 -13.08
N ALA A 52 2.01 12.47 -13.51
CA ALA A 52 2.11 11.88 -14.85
C ALA A 52 1.07 10.76 -15.11
N ASN A 53 0.63 10.04 -14.06
CA ASN A 53 -0.17 8.83 -14.18
C ASN A 53 -1.60 8.94 -13.60
N THR A 54 -2.06 10.12 -13.18
CA THR A 54 -3.43 10.33 -12.64
C THR A 54 -4.32 11.17 -13.58
N GLY A 55 -3.74 11.93 -14.52
CA GLY A 55 -4.49 12.75 -15.48
C GLY A 55 -5.19 11.92 -16.57
N GLY A 56 -6.33 12.42 -17.09
CA GLY A 56 -6.97 11.86 -18.30
C GLY A 56 -7.50 10.43 -18.17
N GLY A 57 -7.84 9.97 -16.95
CA GLY A 57 -8.36 8.61 -16.72
C GLY A 57 -7.29 7.52 -16.61
N LYS A 58 -6.00 7.89 -16.66
CA LYS A 58 -4.88 6.99 -16.40
C LYS A 58 -4.92 6.43 -14.97
N ARG A 59 -4.29 5.27 -14.79
CA ARG A 59 -4.19 4.55 -13.51
C ARG A 59 -2.75 4.10 -13.32
N TYR A 60 -2.36 3.94 -12.06
CA TYR A 60 -1.10 3.33 -11.67
C TYR A 60 -1.31 2.43 -10.45
N GLY A 61 -0.41 1.46 -10.27
CA GLY A 61 -0.37 0.57 -9.11
C GLY A 61 0.65 1.03 -8.08
N VAL A 62 0.42 0.69 -6.82
CA VAL A 62 1.38 0.91 -5.74
C VAL A 62 1.75 -0.43 -5.14
N VAL A 63 3.05 -0.72 -5.14
CA VAL A 63 3.60 -1.98 -4.63
C VAL A 63 4.08 -1.77 -3.21
N THR A 64 3.73 -2.70 -2.32
CA THR A 64 4.33 -2.78 -0.98
C THR A 64 4.73 -4.22 -0.68
N LEU A 65 6.02 -4.45 -0.44
CA LEU A 65 6.55 -5.74 0.00
C LEU A 65 7.45 -5.50 1.21
N HIS A 66 7.27 -6.30 2.26
CA HIS A 66 8.03 -6.16 3.49
C HIS A 66 8.19 -7.48 4.28
N ARG A 67 7.49 -8.54 3.89
CA ARG A 67 7.62 -9.84 4.55
C ARG A 67 8.97 -10.47 4.20
N PRO A 68 9.79 -10.88 5.19
CA PRO A 68 11.08 -11.53 4.96
C PRO A 68 11.05 -12.65 3.93
N SER A 69 10.00 -13.51 3.98
CA SER A 69 9.80 -14.62 3.05
C SER A 69 9.73 -14.21 1.58
N ASN A 70 9.40 -12.95 1.29
CA ASN A 70 9.26 -12.42 -0.06
C ASN A 70 10.52 -11.69 -0.52
N VAL A 71 11.18 -10.97 0.39
CA VAL A 71 12.24 -10.00 0.04
C VAL A 71 13.66 -10.42 0.40
N ASP A 72 13.84 -11.44 1.24
CA ASP A 72 15.18 -11.91 1.64
C ASP A 72 15.67 -13.14 0.84
N SER A 73 14.78 -13.86 0.16
CA SER A 73 15.14 -14.97 -0.74
C SER A 73 15.35 -14.46 -2.15
N ALA A 74 16.55 -14.64 -2.72
CA ALA A 74 16.86 -14.23 -4.09
C ALA A 74 15.90 -14.84 -5.13
N GLY A 75 15.65 -16.15 -5.04
CA GLY A 75 14.75 -16.84 -5.98
C GLY A 75 13.28 -16.42 -5.85
N MET A 76 12.81 -16.06 -4.65
CA MET A 76 11.46 -15.49 -4.49
C MET A 76 11.41 -14.06 -5.02
N MET A 77 12.40 -13.24 -4.68
CA MET A 77 12.45 -11.84 -5.11
C MET A 77 12.55 -11.73 -6.63
N ALA A 78 13.32 -12.60 -7.29
CA ALA A 78 13.42 -12.65 -8.75
C ALA A 78 12.07 -12.98 -9.40
N ARG A 79 11.33 -13.96 -8.87
CA ARG A 79 9.99 -14.31 -9.37
C ARG A 79 8.99 -13.16 -9.20
N ILE A 80 8.98 -12.54 -8.02
CA ILE A 80 8.13 -11.38 -7.76
C ILE A 80 8.54 -10.20 -8.66
N GLY A 81 9.83 -9.94 -8.80
CA GLY A 81 10.37 -8.88 -9.66
C GLY A 81 9.96 -9.06 -11.12
N GLY A 82 10.10 -10.27 -11.67
CA GLY A 82 9.65 -10.60 -13.02
C GLY A 82 8.16 -10.33 -13.22
N ALA A 83 7.31 -10.79 -12.28
CA ALA A 83 5.88 -10.52 -12.33
C ALA A 83 5.56 -9.02 -12.24
N LEU A 84 6.28 -8.27 -11.42
CA LEU A 84 6.11 -6.81 -11.33
C LEU A 84 6.51 -6.10 -12.62
N THR A 85 7.58 -6.55 -13.28
CA THR A 85 8.02 -6.01 -14.58
C THR A 85 6.98 -6.28 -15.67
N GLU A 86 6.42 -7.48 -15.70
CA GLU A 86 5.34 -7.85 -16.64
C GLU A 86 4.10 -6.97 -16.42
N ILE A 87 3.64 -6.84 -15.16
CA ILE A 87 2.50 -5.97 -14.82
C ILE A 87 2.79 -4.50 -15.18
N ALA A 88 4.02 -4.04 -14.94
CA ALA A 88 4.42 -2.66 -15.21
C ALA A 88 4.38 -2.29 -16.70
N ALA A 89 4.43 -3.27 -17.61
CA ALA A 89 4.29 -3.05 -19.04
C ALA A 89 2.89 -2.54 -19.43
N GLU A 90 1.85 -2.92 -18.67
CA GLU A 90 0.45 -2.53 -18.93
C GLU A 90 -0.07 -1.49 -17.94
N LEU A 91 0.40 -1.53 -16.70
CA LEU A 91 -0.03 -0.66 -15.61
C LEU A 91 1.20 -0.09 -14.90
N PRO A 92 1.53 1.21 -15.08
CA PRO A 92 2.65 1.83 -14.39
C PRO A 92 2.60 1.56 -12.89
N LEU A 93 3.71 1.13 -12.31
CA LEU A 93 3.81 0.81 -10.90
C LEU A 93 4.72 1.81 -10.19
N ILE A 94 4.49 2.03 -8.90
CA ILE A 94 5.48 2.68 -8.05
C ILE A 94 5.73 1.82 -6.83
N PHE A 95 7.01 1.61 -6.50
CA PHE A 95 7.39 0.75 -5.38
C PHE A 95 8.22 1.52 -4.34
N PRO A 96 7.56 2.04 -3.28
CA PRO A 96 8.24 2.64 -2.14
C PRO A 96 8.98 1.57 -1.32
N VAL A 97 10.29 1.48 -1.51
CA VAL A 97 11.13 0.42 -0.93
C VAL A 97 11.92 0.89 0.28
N HIS A 98 12.03 -0.01 1.27
CA HIS A 98 12.94 0.17 2.41
C HIS A 98 14.39 -0.04 1.93
N PRO A 99 15.41 0.64 2.51
CA PRO A 99 16.81 0.44 2.14
C PRO A 99 17.25 -1.03 2.11
N ARG A 100 16.77 -1.84 3.07
CA ARG A 100 16.98 -3.30 3.07
C ARG A 100 16.49 -3.98 1.78
N THR A 101 15.24 -3.76 1.39
CA THR A 101 14.64 -4.37 0.19
C THR A 101 15.33 -3.87 -1.08
N ARG A 102 15.69 -2.59 -1.13
CA ARG A 102 16.47 -2.03 -2.24
C ARG A 102 17.83 -2.72 -2.37
N GLY A 103 18.58 -2.85 -1.28
CA GLY A 103 19.85 -3.55 -1.29
C GLY A 103 19.71 -5.04 -1.67
N ASN A 104 18.59 -5.69 -1.33
CA ASN A 104 18.34 -7.06 -1.77
C ASN A 104 18.05 -7.14 -3.28
N LEU A 105 17.29 -6.20 -3.85
CA LEU A 105 17.08 -6.09 -5.30
C LEU A 105 18.42 -5.96 -6.03
N GLU A 106 19.27 -5.04 -5.55
CA GLU A 106 20.61 -4.79 -6.12
C GLU A 106 21.50 -6.03 -6.05
N LYS A 107 21.59 -6.68 -4.88
CA LYS A 107 22.37 -7.93 -4.70
C LYS A 107 21.90 -9.08 -5.60
N CYS A 108 20.61 -9.11 -5.93
CA CYS A 108 20.03 -10.14 -6.79
C CYS A 108 20.08 -9.76 -8.28
N GLY A 109 20.58 -8.57 -8.64
CA GLY A 109 20.61 -8.09 -10.02
C GLY A 109 19.22 -7.85 -10.62
N ILE A 110 18.23 -7.54 -9.78
CA ILE A 110 16.84 -7.34 -10.23
C ILE A 110 16.61 -5.86 -10.52
N ASP A 111 16.42 -5.54 -11.80
CA ASP A 111 15.95 -4.24 -12.27
C ASP A 111 14.46 -4.33 -12.65
N LEU A 112 13.65 -3.42 -12.09
CA LEU A 112 12.21 -3.33 -12.37
C LEU A 112 11.89 -2.33 -13.49
N GLY A 113 12.91 -1.64 -14.01
CA GLY A 113 12.80 -0.71 -15.13
C GLY A 113 12.04 0.59 -14.82
N PRO A 114 11.94 1.48 -15.81
CA PRO A 114 11.38 2.82 -15.64
C PRO A 114 9.85 2.84 -15.44
N ALA A 115 9.17 1.74 -15.77
CA ALA A 115 7.74 1.59 -15.56
C ALA A 115 7.39 1.21 -14.11
N CYS A 116 8.38 0.80 -13.30
CA CYS A 116 8.24 0.50 -11.88
C CYS A 116 9.35 1.20 -11.05
N PRO A 117 9.37 2.55 -11.01
CA PRO A 117 10.37 3.29 -10.25
C PRO A 117 10.33 2.98 -8.76
N LEU A 118 11.53 2.86 -8.20
CA LEU A 118 11.76 2.66 -6.77
C LEU A 118 11.83 4.00 -6.05
N ALA A 119 10.85 4.34 -5.22
CA ALA A 119 10.88 5.51 -4.35
C ALA A 119 11.40 5.15 -2.95
N ARG A 120 11.90 6.11 -2.17
CA ARG A 120 12.24 5.88 -0.77
C ARG A 120 10.96 5.69 0.05
N LYS A 121 10.97 4.68 0.94
CA LYS A 121 9.83 4.44 1.83
C LYS A 121 9.71 5.53 2.89
N ARG A 122 8.78 6.47 2.71
CA ARG A 122 8.16 7.23 3.81
C ARG A 122 6.90 6.48 4.28
N PHE A 123 7.06 5.70 5.35
CA PHE A 123 6.17 4.62 5.81
C PHE A 123 4.68 5.01 5.96
N LEU A 124 4.37 6.26 6.28
CA LEU A 124 3.01 6.72 6.57
C LEU A 124 2.21 7.19 5.35
N LEU A 125 2.88 7.44 4.22
CA LEU A 125 2.32 8.28 3.16
C LEU A 125 1.62 7.52 2.04
N VAL A 126 2.08 6.30 1.81
CA VAL A 126 1.75 5.51 0.62
C VAL A 126 0.34 4.92 0.69
N ILE A 127 -0.11 4.54 1.89
CA ILE A 127 -1.44 3.93 2.08
C ILE A 127 -2.52 5.01 2.08
N ALA A 128 -2.29 6.12 2.79
CA ALA A 128 -3.28 7.17 2.95
C ALA A 128 -3.49 8.02 1.68
N ALA A 129 -2.47 8.18 0.84
CA ALA A 129 -2.61 8.87 -0.45
C ALA A 129 -3.52 8.12 -1.46
N ASN A 130 -3.58 6.79 -1.43
CA ASN A 130 -4.41 6.00 -2.34
C ASN A 130 -5.88 5.92 -1.90
N ALA A 131 -6.15 5.96 -0.59
CA ALA A 131 -7.52 5.99 -0.06
C ALA A 131 -8.26 7.29 -0.47
N ALA A 132 -7.54 8.40 -0.64
CA ALA A 132 -8.11 9.68 -1.06
C ALA A 132 -8.56 9.69 -2.55
N ILE A 133 -7.94 8.87 -3.40
CA ILE A 133 -8.27 8.79 -4.84
C ILE A 133 -9.66 8.19 -5.05
N HIS A 134 -10.05 7.20 -4.23
CA HIS A 134 -11.36 6.56 -4.36
C HIS A 134 -12.52 7.48 -3.93
N ARG A 135 -12.27 8.41 -2.99
CA ARG A 135 -13.31 9.33 -2.46
C ARG A 135 -13.77 10.38 -3.46
N ARG A 136 -12.96 10.74 -4.47
CA ARG A 136 -13.35 11.70 -5.51
C ARG A 136 -14.27 11.10 -6.59
N ARG A 137 -14.45 9.78 -6.64
CA ARG A 137 -15.30 9.10 -7.63
C ARG A 137 -16.68 8.69 -7.11
N THR A 138 -16.92 8.70 -5.82
CA THR A 138 -18.24 8.37 -5.24
C THR A 138 -18.95 9.65 -4.80
N GLY A 139 -19.41 10.44 -5.76
CA GLY A 139 -20.52 11.36 -5.54
C GLY A 139 -21.80 10.54 -5.36
N LEU A 140 -22.02 9.99 -4.17
CA LEU A 140 -23.32 9.47 -3.77
C LEU A 140 -23.89 10.39 -2.69
N PRO A 141 -25.13 10.88 -2.85
CA PRO A 141 -25.75 11.73 -1.85
C PRO A 141 -25.93 10.94 -0.55
N ARG A 142 -25.54 11.56 0.57
CA ARG A 142 -25.86 11.06 1.90
C ARG A 142 -27.36 11.25 2.12
N SER A 143 -28.15 10.21 1.88
CA SER A 143 -29.49 10.11 2.46
C SER A 143 -29.34 9.90 3.96
N ARG A 144 -29.81 10.87 4.75
CA ARG A 144 -30.09 10.70 6.17
C ARG A 144 -31.22 9.67 6.32
N GLN A 145 -30.94 8.54 6.97
CA GLN A 145 -31.84 7.86 7.90
C GLN A 145 -30.99 7.23 9.00
#